data_AF-A0A930AVH9-F1
#
_entry.id   AF-A0A930AVH9-F1
#
_cell.length_a   1.000
_cell.length_b   1.000
_cell.length_c   1.000
_cell.angle_alpha   90.00
_cell.angle_beta   90.00
_cell.angle_gamma   90.00
#
_symmetry.space_group_name_H-M   'P 1'
#
loop_
_entity.id
_entity.type
_entity.pdbx_description
1 polymer ?
#
loop_
_entity_poly.entity_id
_entity_poly.type
_entity_poly.pdbx_seq_one_letter_code
_entity_poly.pdbx_strand_id
1 'polypeptide(L)'
;MEDKKILMNTYTGRVFNPLEMVPDNVAIEDIAHALSMMCRGNGHLRFFYSVGLHSINCAQEAIARGYQTGTVLACLLHDATEAYIADLIRPVKNQLPEYEIMENNL
;
A
#
# COMPACT_ATOMS: atom_id res chain seq x y z
N MET A 1 -25.02 11.16 -11.49
CA MET A 1 -24.77 9.75 -11.89
C MET A 1 -23.29 9.51 -12.25
N GLU A 2 -22.43 10.53 -12.12
CA GLU A 2 -20.98 10.52 -12.42
C GLU A 2 -20.12 10.01 -11.23
N ASP A 3 -20.52 10.28 -9.99
CA ASP A 3 -19.69 10.08 -8.78
C ASP A 3 -19.41 8.61 -8.41
N LYS A 4 -20.17 7.65 -8.96
CA LYS A 4 -19.98 6.22 -8.63
C LYS A 4 -18.75 5.58 -9.28
N LYS A 5 -18.07 6.26 -10.22
CA LYS A 5 -16.93 5.68 -10.95
C LYS A 5 -15.59 5.74 -10.22
N ILE A 6 -15.50 6.52 -9.14
CA ILE A 6 -14.24 6.82 -8.46
C ILE A 6 -14.14 6.11 -7.09
N LEU A 7 -15.26 5.60 -6.57
CA LEU A 7 -15.32 5.00 -5.22
C LEU A 7 -15.09 3.49 -5.24
N MET A 8 -14.47 2.98 -4.18
CA MET A 8 -14.30 1.55 -3.87
C MET A 8 -14.89 1.20 -2.51
N ASN A 9 -15.13 -0.10 -2.28
CA ASN A 9 -15.46 -0.61 -0.94
C ASN A 9 -14.22 -1.25 -0.32
N THR A 10 -13.93 -0.93 0.94
CA THR A 10 -12.82 -1.52 1.68
C THR A 10 -13.24 -2.80 2.40
N TYR A 11 -12.25 -3.51 2.97
CA TYR A 11 -12.47 -4.77 3.69
C TYR A 11 -13.45 -4.61 4.87
N THR A 12 -13.31 -3.53 5.62
CA THR A 12 -14.19 -3.19 6.74
C THR A 12 -15.56 -2.63 6.32
N GLY A 13 -15.82 -2.53 5.01
CA GLY A 13 -17.10 -2.07 4.46
C GLY A 13 -17.22 -0.55 4.31
N ARG A 14 -16.11 0.20 4.36
CA ARG A 14 -16.12 1.65 4.12
C ARG A 14 -16.21 1.94 2.61
N VAL A 15 -16.85 3.05 2.26
CA VAL A 15 -16.80 3.61 0.90
C VAL A 15 -15.62 4.58 0.85
N PHE A 16 -14.66 4.34 -0.05
CA PHE A 16 -13.38 5.05 -0.07
C PHE A 16 -13.11 5.64 -1.46
N ASN A 17 -12.58 6.88 -1.50
CA ASN A 17 -12.08 7.52 -2.71
C ASN A 17 -10.54 7.43 -2.71
N PRO A 18 -9.91 6.55 -3.52
CA PRO A 18 -8.46 6.44 -3.60
C PRO A 18 -7.78 7.67 -4.22
N LEU A 19 -8.52 8.58 -4.85
CA LEU A 19 -7.98 9.82 -5.40
C LEU A 19 -8.02 11.00 -4.42
N GLU A 20 -8.72 10.84 -3.29
CA GLU A 20 -8.88 11.86 -2.25
C GLU A 20 -8.70 11.23 -0.86
N MET A 21 -7.48 10.77 -0.59
CA MET A 21 -7.15 10.14 0.69
C MET A 21 -7.03 11.21 1.78
N VAL A 22 -7.77 11.02 2.88
CA VAL A 22 -7.65 11.84 4.09
C VAL A 22 -7.44 10.91 5.29
N PRO A 23 -6.62 11.30 6.30
CA PRO A 23 -6.27 10.43 7.41
C PRO A 23 -7.48 9.79 8.12
N ASP A 24 -8.57 10.56 8.28
CA ASP A 24 -9.79 10.10 8.98
C ASP A 24 -10.52 8.95 8.26
N ASN A 25 -10.26 8.77 6.96
CA ASN A 25 -10.89 7.73 6.14
C ASN A 25 -10.02 6.48 5.97
N VAL A 26 -8.78 6.51 6.44
CA VAL A 26 -7.81 5.41 6.33
C VAL A 26 -7.90 4.52 7.57
N ALA A 27 -8.05 3.21 7.37
CA ALA A 27 -8.08 2.24 8.46
C ALA A 27 -6.93 1.24 8.33
N ILE A 28 -6.24 0.98 9.45
CA ILE A 28 -5.10 0.06 9.45
C ILE A 28 -5.53 -1.37 9.14
N GLU A 29 -6.76 -1.76 9.49
CA GLU A 29 -7.32 -3.06 9.17
C GLU A 29 -7.54 -3.24 7.66
N ASP A 30 -7.95 -2.18 6.97
CA ASP A 30 -8.12 -2.19 5.51
C ASP A 30 -6.76 -2.32 4.82
N ILE A 31 -5.76 -1.55 5.27
CA ILE A 31 -4.38 -1.64 4.77
C ILE A 31 -3.83 -3.05 4.99
N ALA A 32 -3.85 -3.54 6.23
CA ALA A 32 -3.30 -4.84 6.58
C ALA A 32 -3.97 -5.97 5.77
N HIS A 33 -5.29 -5.94 5.64
CA HIS A 33 -6.02 -6.93 4.87
C HIS A 33 -5.65 -6.88 3.38
N ALA A 34 -5.77 -5.71 2.74
CA ALA A 34 -5.49 -5.56 1.32
C ALA A 34 -4.05 -5.93 0.97
N LEU A 35 -3.07 -5.41 1.72
CA LEU A 35 -1.65 -5.70 1.50
C LEU A 35 -1.32 -7.18 1.73
N SER A 36 -2.00 -7.87 2.65
CA SER A 36 -1.78 -9.31 2.86
C SER A 36 -2.16 -10.17 1.64
N MET A 37 -3.08 -9.68 0.81
CA MET A 37 -3.58 -10.37 -0.39
C MET A 37 -2.96 -9.88 -1.70
N MET A 38 -2.33 -8.70 -1.70
CA MET A 38 -1.76 -8.08 -2.89
C MET A 38 -0.43 -8.75 -3.29
N CYS A 39 -0.41 -9.42 -4.43
CA CYS A 39 0.78 -10.15 -4.90
C CYS A 39 1.81 -9.19 -5.50
N ARG A 40 3.04 -9.25 -4.98
CA ARG A 40 4.14 -8.39 -5.43
C ARG A 40 4.78 -8.89 -6.72
N GLY A 41 5.33 -7.97 -7.51
CA GLY A 41 6.12 -8.31 -8.70
C GLY A 41 5.31 -8.99 -9.80
N ASN A 42 4.00 -8.70 -9.85
CA ASN A 42 3.03 -9.34 -10.76
C ASN A 42 3.05 -10.88 -10.71
N GLY A 43 3.36 -11.47 -9.56
CA GLY A 43 3.35 -12.92 -9.37
C GLY A 43 4.51 -13.67 -10.03
N HIS A 44 5.53 -12.98 -10.55
CA HIS A 44 6.73 -13.60 -11.12
C HIS A 44 7.75 -14.02 -10.03
N LEU A 45 7.26 -14.58 -8.93
CA LEU A 45 8.04 -15.06 -7.79
C LEU A 45 7.75 -16.55 -7.56
N ARG A 46 8.69 -17.24 -6.92
CA ARG A 46 8.59 -18.70 -6.70
C ARG A 46 7.45 -19.10 -5.76
N PHE A 47 7.04 -18.19 -4.90
CA PHE A 47 5.98 -18.37 -3.92
C PHE A 47 5.18 -17.06 -3.83
N PHE A 48 3.96 -17.16 -3.30
CA PHE A 48 3.15 -15.97 -3.04
C PHE A 48 3.89 -15.05 -2.07
N TYR A 49 4.28 -13.89 -2.58
CA TYR A 49 4.97 -12.86 -1.83
C TYR A 49 4.09 -11.62 -1.89
N SER A 50 3.41 -11.33 -0.79
CA SER A 50 2.49 -10.19 -0.74
C SER A 50 3.23 -8.90 -0.41
N VAL A 51 2.63 -7.77 -0.74
CA VAL A 51 3.10 -6.45 -0.30
C VAL A 51 3.17 -6.41 1.23
N GLY A 52 2.18 -6.96 1.93
CA GLY A 52 2.17 -7.01 3.39
C GLY A 52 3.35 -7.79 3.99
N LEU A 53 3.74 -8.92 3.36
CA LEU A 53 4.94 -9.65 3.79
C LEU A 53 6.22 -8.84 3.53
N HIS A 54 6.30 -8.15 2.39
CA HIS A 54 7.40 -7.23 2.10
C HIS A 54 7.51 -6.12 3.14
N SER A 55 6.41 -5.46 3.51
CA SER A 55 6.38 -4.43 4.54
C SER A 55 6.87 -4.93 5.90
N ILE A 56 6.45 -6.14 6.31
CA ILE A 56 6.93 -6.78 7.54
C ILE A 56 8.44 -7.05 7.46
N ASN A 57 8.94 -7.58 6.35
CA ASN A 57 10.36 -7.85 6.16
C ASN A 57 11.19 -6.57 6.24
N CYS A 58 10.72 -5.46 5.65
CA CYS A 58 11.36 -4.15 5.76
C CYS A 58 11.44 -3.65 7.21
N ALA A 59 10.33 -3.78 7.96
CA ALA A 59 10.30 -3.41 9.38
C ALA A 59 11.23 -4.29 10.24
N GLN A 60 11.25 -5.60 9.99
CA GLN A 60 12.14 -6.54 10.67
C GLN A 60 13.62 -6.24 10.39
N GLU A 61 13.96 -5.90 9.15
CA GLU A 61 15.32 -5.47 8.79
C GLU A 61 15.71 -4.18 9.51
N ALA A 62 14.81 -3.20 9.60
CA ALA A 62 15.05 -1.96 10.35
C ALA A 62 15.28 -2.23 11.84
N ILE A 63 14.52 -3.14 12.44
CA ILE A 63 14.72 -3.59 13.83
C ILE A 63 16.09 -4.26 13.99
N ALA A 64 16.45 -5.18 13.08
CA ALA A 64 17.72 -5.89 13.13
C ALA A 64 18.94 -4.95 13.01
N ARG A 65 18.79 -3.84 12.30
CA ARG A 65 19.80 -2.77 12.17
C ARG A 65 19.83 -1.81 13.35
N GLY A 66 18.93 -1.93 14.32
CA GLY A 66 18.85 -1.04 15.48
C GLY A 66 18.34 0.35 15.15
N TYR A 67 17.52 0.50 14.10
CA TYR A 67 16.88 1.78 13.81
C TYR A 67 15.81 2.15 14.84
N GLN A 68 15.55 3.45 14.96
CA GLN A 68 14.56 3.97 15.90
C GLN A 68 13.14 3.54 15.52
N THR A 69 12.24 3.50 16.50
CA THR A 69 10.84 3.09 16.31
C THR A 69 10.14 3.84 15.18
N GLY A 70 10.41 5.14 15.00
CA GLY A 70 9.85 5.93 13.90
C GLY A 70 10.28 5.41 12.52
N THR A 71 11.55 5.02 12.36
CA THR A 71 12.07 4.42 11.12
C THR A 71 11.47 3.03 10.89
N VAL A 72 11.33 2.23 11.94
CA VAL A 72 10.68 0.91 11.84
C VAL A 72 9.24 1.05 11.38
N LEU A 73 8.49 2.02 11.94
CA LEU A 73 7.12 2.31 11.55
C LEU A 73 7.04 2.82 10.10
N ALA A 74 7.97 3.70 9.68
CA ALA A 74 8.05 4.14 8.30
C ALA A 74 8.31 2.97 7.34
N CYS A 75 9.22 2.06 7.68
CA CYS A 75 9.45 0.84 6.89
C CYS A 75 8.22 -0.07 6.83
N LEU A 76 7.44 -0.16 7.91
CA LEU A 76 6.20 -0.94 7.93
C LEU A 76 5.10 -0.34 7.05
N LEU A 77 5.02 0.99 6.98
CA LEU A 77 3.91 1.70 6.31
C LEU A 77 4.28 2.30 4.95
N HIS A 78 5.52 2.14 4.46
CA HIS A 78 5.97 2.82 3.24
C HIS A 78 5.13 2.51 1.99
N ASP A 79 4.59 1.29 1.89
CA ASP A 79 3.72 0.85 0.78
C ASP A 79 2.23 0.85 1.19
N ALA A 80 1.84 1.56 2.26
CA ALA A 80 0.46 1.56 2.75
C ALA A 80 -0.57 2.05 1.71
N THR A 81 -0.15 2.97 0.85
CA THR A 81 -0.98 3.51 -0.23
C THR A 81 -1.40 2.46 -1.25
N GLU A 82 -0.56 1.45 -1.50
CA GLU A 82 -0.83 0.38 -2.46
C GLU A 82 -2.11 -0.40 -2.11
N ALA A 83 -2.54 -0.38 -0.84
CA ALA A 83 -3.82 -0.93 -0.42
C ALA A 83 -5.03 -0.34 -1.18
N TYR A 84 -4.91 0.89 -1.66
CA TYR A 84 -5.96 1.64 -2.35
C TYR A 84 -5.67 1.88 -3.84
N ILE A 85 -4.39 1.93 -4.25
CA ILE A 85 -3.99 2.28 -5.63
C ILE A 85 -3.24 1.17 -6.39
N ALA A 86 -3.09 -0.02 -5.78
CA ALA A 86 -2.42 -1.21 -6.29
C ALA A 86 -0.87 -1.15 -6.35
N ASP A 87 -0.19 -2.30 -6.22
CA ASP A 87 1.26 -2.43 -6.46
C ASP A 87 1.54 -2.39 -7.97
N LEU A 88 2.41 -1.46 -8.39
CA LEU A 88 2.90 -1.38 -9.76
C LEU A 88 4.37 -1.77 -9.84
N ILE A 89 4.69 -2.72 -10.73
CA ILE A 89 6.08 -3.11 -10.97
C ILE A 89 6.92 -1.89 -11.39
N ARG A 90 8.11 -1.79 -10.82
CA ARG A 90 9.02 -0.65 -10.99
C ARG A 90 9.21 -0.18 -12.45
N PRO A 91 9.35 -1.05 -13.47
CA PRO A 91 9.47 -0.59 -14.85
C PRO A 91 8.25 0.16 -15.38
N VAL A 92 7.03 -0.23 -14.96
CA VAL A 92 5.77 0.42 -15.34
C VAL A 92 5.59 1.71 -14.55
N LYS A 93 5.86 1.68 -13.23
CA LYS A 93 5.81 2.86 -12.36
C LYS A 93 6.64 4.02 -12.89
N ASN A 94 7.84 3.73 -13.40
CA ASN A 94 8.71 4.75 -14.02
C ASN A 94 8.14 5.40 -15.29
N GLN A 95 7.08 4.84 -15.88
CA GLN A 95 6.40 5.40 -17.06
C GLN A 95 5.10 6.14 -16.68
N LEU A 96 4.77 6.24 -15.38
CA LEU A 96 3.53 6.82 -14.88
C LEU A 96 3.82 7.85 -13.77
N PRO A 97 4.27 9.08 -14.11
CA PRO A 97 4.57 10.12 -13.12
C PRO A 97 3.38 10.47 -12.21
N GLU A 98 2.16 10.40 -12.73
CA GLU A 98 0.93 10.67 -11.98
C GLU A 98 0.73 9.69 -10.83
N TYR A 99 1.23 8.46 -10.98
CA TYR A 99 1.13 7.43 -9.94
C TYR A 99 2.06 7.74 -8.75
N GLU A 100 3.24 8.33 -8.98
CA GLU A 100 4.11 8.80 -7.90
C GLU A 100 3.45 9.92 -7.09
N ILE A 101 2.68 10.80 -7.74
CA ILE A 101 1.89 11.82 -7.03
C ILE A 101 0.84 11.16 -6.15
N MET A 102 0.13 10.15 -6.67
CA MET A 102 -0.91 9.43 -5.92
C MET A 102 -0.35 8.68 -4.71
N GLU A 103 0.81 8.04 -4.82
CA GLU A 103 1.45 7.35 -3.71
C GLU A 103 1.88 8.27 -2.57
N ASN A 104 2.21 9.53 -2.86
CA ASN A 104 2.65 10.49 -1.86
C ASN A 104 1.48 11.25 -1.19
N ASN A 105 0.23 10.91 -1.52
CA ASN A 105 -0.97 11.61 -1.05
C ASN A 105 -1.63 10.97 0.19
N LEU A 106 -0.91 10.15 0.97
CA LEU A 106 -1.38 9.56 2.22
C LEU A 106 -0.82 10.26 3.46
#